data_AF-A0A939UQR1-F1
#
_entry.id   AF-A0A939UQR1-F1
#
_cell.length_a   1.000
_cell.length_b   1.000
_cell.length_c   1.000
_cell.angle_alpha   90.00
_cell.angle_beta   90.00
_cell.angle_gamma   90.00
#
_symmetry.space_group_name_H-M   'P 1'
#
loop_
_entity.id
_entity.type
_entity.pdbx_description
1 polymer ?
#
loop_
_entity_poly.entity_id
_entity_poly.type
_entity_poly.pdbx_seq_one_letter_code
_entity_poly.pdbx_strand_id
1 'polypeptide(L)'
;MRRFALTLLLLAFALGAFAQSGLPADITKDLMPVSQIKRGMKGYGLTVFQGTRIEKFDFEVRGILKESNSGGDLILVQLKHPLIDKRMSGVIQGMSGSPCYINGKLVGAVAYGRGWNKENTCMLTPIYDMLETLDPALEGDRPSSSSRKVSDPARLQLPLSVSGLSSATRAMFADTFKKSGFVPVAGAGSARAPEAKGATLQPGAAVGAVIITGDINAVGTGTVTWRKGNKLLAFGHPMDEIGPTSIPMCKAYVVDVYSGYEISHKYS
;
A
#
# COMPACT_ATOMS: atom_id res chain seq x y z
N MET A 1 -12.99 24.74 48.09
CA MET A 1 -12.90 25.55 46.84
C MET A 1 -11.58 25.38 46.08
N ARG A 2 -10.43 25.07 46.70
CA ARG A 2 -9.14 24.91 46.00
C ARG A 2 -8.91 23.59 45.23
N ARG A 3 -9.75 22.56 45.43
CA ARG A 3 -9.62 21.26 44.75
C ARG A 3 -10.39 21.13 43.43
N PHE A 4 -11.32 22.05 43.14
CA PHE A 4 -12.09 22.07 41.89
C PHE A 4 -11.41 22.86 40.76
N ALA A 5 -10.53 23.81 41.10
CA ALA A 5 -9.83 24.63 40.10
C ALA A 5 -8.68 23.87 39.40
N LEU A 6 -8.05 22.89 40.06
CA LEU A 6 -6.96 22.10 39.45
C LEU A 6 -7.47 21.11 38.39
N THR A 7 -8.68 20.57 38.56
CA THR A 7 -9.24 19.56 37.65
C THR A 7 -9.68 20.18 36.31
N LEU A 8 -10.10 21.45 36.31
CA LEU A 8 -10.44 22.18 35.07
C LEU A 8 -9.21 22.64 34.27
N LEU A 9 -8.08 22.90 34.91
CA LEU A 9 -6.85 23.28 34.22
C LEU A 9 -6.19 22.10 33.49
N LEU A 10 -6.32 20.88 34.03
CA LEU A 10 -5.86 19.65 33.39
C LEU A 10 -6.77 19.22 32.21
N LEU A 11 -8.04 19.58 32.23
CA LEU A 11 -8.97 19.31 31.11
C LEU A 11 -8.75 20.29 29.94
N ALA A 12 -8.32 21.52 30.19
CA ALA A 12 -7.97 22.49 29.14
C ALA A 12 -6.65 22.16 28.44
N PHE A 13 -5.71 21.48 29.11
CA PHE A 13 -4.45 21.03 28.49
C PHE A 13 -4.64 19.75 27.65
N ALA A 14 -5.69 18.97 27.89
CA ALA A 14 -6.02 17.78 27.13
C ALA A 14 -6.75 18.07 25.80
N LEU A 15 -7.32 19.28 25.61
CA LEU A 15 -7.99 19.69 24.37
C LEU A 15 -7.12 20.53 23.41
N GLY A 16 -5.90 20.91 23.81
CA GLY A 16 -5.10 21.92 23.10
C GLY A 16 -3.96 21.42 22.20
N ALA A 17 -3.72 20.11 22.05
CA ALA A 17 -2.49 19.61 21.41
C ALA A 17 -2.69 18.60 20.28
N PHE A 18 -3.88 18.51 19.68
CA PHE A 18 -3.98 18.03 18.30
C PHE A 18 -3.69 19.21 17.37
N ALA A 19 -2.46 19.73 17.41
CA ALA A 19 -1.95 20.46 16.27
C ALA A 19 -1.93 19.44 15.11
N GLN A 20 -2.86 19.58 14.17
CA GLN A 20 -2.75 18.98 12.85
C GLN A 20 -1.46 19.52 12.26
N SER A 21 -0.36 18.80 12.49
CA SER A 21 0.89 19.06 11.79
C SER A 21 0.63 18.66 10.34
N GLY A 22 0.15 19.61 9.55
CA GLY A 22 0.10 19.51 8.10
C GLY A 22 1.47 19.05 7.59
N LEU A 23 1.48 18.43 6.42
CA LEU A 23 2.74 17.97 5.85
C LEU A 23 3.64 19.21 5.62
N PRO A 24 4.93 19.17 6.02
CA PRO A 24 5.78 20.35 5.87
C PRO A 24 5.86 20.76 4.41
N ALA A 25 5.78 22.07 4.15
CA ALA A 25 5.64 22.69 2.83
C ALA A 25 6.64 22.21 1.78
N ASP A 26 7.78 21.65 2.21
CA ASP A 26 8.85 21.18 1.33
C ASP A 26 8.70 19.74 0.81
N ILE A 27 7.64 19.02 1.18
CA ILE A 27 7.44 17.65 0.70
C ILE A 27 7.33 17.58 -0.83
N THR A 28 6.76 18.61 -1.46
CA THR A 28 6.47 18.67 -2.90
C THR A 28 7.71 18.70 -3.77
N LYS A 29 8.88 19.13 -3.25
CA LYS A 29 10.15 19.11 -4.01
C LYS A 29 10.55 17.72 -4.43
N ASP A 30 10.21 16.71 -3.64
CA ASP A 30 10.52 15.30 -3.91
C ASP A 30 9.38 14.57 -4.63
N LEU A 31 8.30 15.26 -4.99
CA LEU A 31 7.15 14.70 -5.68
C LEU A 31 7.14 15.11 -7.16
N MET A 32 6.47 14.31 -7.97
CA MET A 32 6.16 14.62 -9.35
C MET A 32 4.65 14.42 -9.58
N PRO A 33 3.91 15.49 -9.94
CA PRO A 33 2.48 15.38 -10.22
C PRO A 33 2.22 14.61 -11.51
N VAL A 34 1.03 14.00 -11.61
CA VAL A 34 0.63 13.18 -12.76
C VAL A 34 0.65 13.96 -14.09
N SER A 35 0.42 15.28 -14.04
CA SER A 35 0.48 16.20 -15.19
C SER A 35 1.84 16.24 -15.88
N GLN A 36 2.93 15.95 -15.16
CA GLN A 36 4.29 15.91 -15.70
C GLN A 36 4.66 14.55 -16.29
N ILE A 37 3.84 13.52 -16.05
CA ILE A 37 4.14 12.14 -16.46
C ILE A 37 3.67 11.91 -17.90
N LYS A 38 4.56 11.34 -18.73
CA LYS A 38 4.29 11.05 -20.14
C LYS A 38 4.62 9.59 -20.47
N ARG A 39 3.93 9.04 -21.46
CA ARG A 39 4.23 7.70 -22.00
C ARG A 39 5.70 7.63 -22.43
N GLY A 40 6.35 6.50 -22.17
CA GLY A 40 7.75 6.24 -22.47
C GLY A 40 8.73 6.71 -21.39
N MET A 41 8.29 7.50 -20.41
CA MET A 41 9.12 7.80 -19.24
C MET A 41 9.49 6.52 -18.50
N LYS A 42 10.72 6.46 -18.00
CA LYS A 42 11.23 5.33 -17.24
C LYS A 42 11.48 5.75 -15.81
N GLY A 43 11.28 4.80 -14.91
CA GLY A 43 11.48 5.00 -13.48
C GLY A 43 11.85 3.71 -12.79
N TYR A 44 11.89 3.79 -11.48
CA TYR A 44 12.14 2.64 -10.64
C TYR A 44 11.21 2.62 -9.43
N GLY A 45 10.89 1.45 -8.92
CA GLY A 45 10.23 1.31 -7.63
C GLY A 45 11.04 0.47 -6.66
N LEU A 46 10.59 0.48 -5.40
CA LEU A 46 11.24 -0.22 -4.30
C LEU A 46 10.25 -1.21 -3.67
N THR A 47 10.67 -2.46 -3.47
CA THR A 47 9.86 -3.48 -2.76
C THR A 47 10.76 -4.54 -2.13
N VAL A 48 10.21 -5.36 -1.24
CA VAL A 48 10.89 -6.55 -0.70
C VAL A 48 10.39 -7.80 -1.42
N PHE A 49 11.28 -8.54 -2.09
CA PHE A 49 10.96 -9.86 -2.65
C PHE A 49 11.36 -11.01 -1.70
N GLN A 50 12.35 -10.81 -0.84
CA GLN A 50 12.81 -11.81 0.12
C GLN A 50 13.41 -11.18 1.38
N GLY A 51 13.16 -11.79 2.53
CA GLY A 51 13.53 -11.34 3.86
C GLY A 51 12.94 -9.98 4.19
N THR A 52 13.84 -9.03 4.50
CA THR A 52 13.52 -7.61 4.72
C THR A 52 14.32 -6.69 3.79
N ARG A 53 15.03 -7.26 2.81
CA ARG A 53 15.90 -6.49 1.92
C ARG A 53 15.06 -5.76 0.89
N ILE A 54 15.17 -4.44 0.87
CA ILE A 54 14.54 -3.61 -0.15
C ILE A 54 15.34 -3.74 -1.44
N GLU A 55 14.63 -4.01 -2.52
CA GLU A 55 15.15 -4.20 -3.86
C GLU A 55 14.50 -3.24 -4.83
N LYS A 56 15.25 -2.91 -5.89
CA LYS A 56 14.82 -2.02 -6.95
C LYS A 56 14.22 -2.84 -8.09
N PHE A 57 13.08 -2.40 -8.61
CA PHE A 57 12.54 -2.85 -9.89
C PHE A 57 12.40 -1.67 -10.83
N ASP A 58 12.58 -1.89 -12.12
CA ASP A 58 12.41 -0.83 -13.12
C ASP A 58 10.98 -0.83 -13.66
N PHE A 59 10.56 0.30 -14.21
CA PHE A 59 9.30 0.37 -14.95
C PHE A 59 9.35 1.38 -16.09
N GLU A 60 8.40 1.25 -17.01
CA GLU A 60 8.16 2.17 -18.11
C GLU A 60 6.69 2.60 -18.14
N VAL A 61 6.44 3.90 -18.25
CA VAL A 61 5.09 4.45 -18.34
C VAL A 61 4.47 4.12 -19.69
N ARG A 62 3.31 3.47 -19.68
CA ARG A 62 2.54 3.11 -20.87
C ARG A 62 1.42 4.10 -21.15
N GLY A 63 0.91 4.79 -20.13
CA GLY A 63 -0.09 5.84 -20.31
C GLY A 63 -0.66 6.32 -18.98
N ILE A 64 -1.59 7.27 -19.06
CA ILE A 64 -2.38 7.75 -17.93
C ILE A 64 -3.83 7.36 -18.20
N LEU A 65 -4.45 6.65 -17.25
CA LEU A 65 -5.87 6.30 -17.28
C LEU A 65 -6.62 7.39 -16.52
N LYS A 66 -7.39 8.19 -17.23
CA LYS A 66 -8.14 9.30 -16.64
C LYS A 66 -9.35 8.80 -15.89
N GLU A 67 -9.62 9.40 -14.72
CA GLU A 67 -10.82 9.16 -13.91
C GLU A 67 -11.08 7.68 -13.57
N SER A 68 -10.01 6.89 -13.51
CA SER A 68 -10.04 5.45 -13.33
C SER A 68 -9.76 5.03 -11.88
N ASN A 69 -9.81 5.95 -10.92
CA ASN A 69 -9.66 5.63 -9.48
C ASN A 69 -10.60 6.49 -8.64
N SER A 70 -11.89 6.17 -8.62
CA SER A 70 -12.92 6.99 -7.95
C SER A 70 -12.88 8.46 -8.38
N GLY A 71 -12.62 8.69 -9.68
CA GLY A 71 -12.42 10.02 -10.26
C GLY A 71 -10.96 10.52 -10.26
N GLY A 72 -10.04 9.86 -9.57
CA GLY A 72 -8.60 10.10 -9.72
C GLY A 72 -8.03 9.48 -11.00
N ASP A 73 -6.83 9.91 -11.38
CA ASP A 73 -6.07 9.31 -12.47
C ASP A 73 -5.29 8.09 -11.99
N LEU A 74 -4.94 7.18 -12.91
CA LEU A 74 -3.98 6.11 -12.65
C LEU A 74 -2.84 6.14 -13.66
N ILE A 75 -1.63 5.81 -13.21
CA ILE A 75 -0.46 5.73 -14.08
C ILE A 75 -0.28 4.27 -14.50
N LEU A 76 -0.55 3.94 -15.75
CA LEU A 76 -0.31 2.60 -16.29
C LEU A 76 1.18 2.42 -16.58
N VAL A 77 1.81 1.43 -15.96
CA VAL A 77 3.23 1.12 -16.13
C VAL A 77 3.47 -0.34 -16.47
N GLN A 78 4.57 -0.59 -17.15
CA GLN A 78 5.14 -1.91 -17.42
C GLN A 78 6.31 -2.14 -16.48
N LEU A 79 6.23 -3.15 -15.62
CA LEU A 79 7.30 -3.54 -14.70
C LEU A 79 8.38 -4.36 -15.41
N LYS A 80 9.63 -4.21 -14.95
CA LYS A 80 10.81 -4.97 -15.40
C LYS A 80 11.66 -5.32 -14.20
N HIS A 81 11.92 -6.61 -14.01
CA HIS A 81 12.81 -7.11 -12.96
C HIS A 81 13.16 -8.57 -13.26
N PRO A 82 14.40 -9.04 -13.05
CA PRO A 82 14.77 -10.42 -13.36
C PRO A 82 13.86 -11.48 -12.72
N LEU A 83 13.38 -11.26 -11.49
CA LEU A 83 12.42 -12.16 -10.85
C LEU A 83 11.07 -12.15 -11.58
N ILE A 84 10.56 -10.96 -11.92
CA ILE A 84 9.26 -10.79 -12.57
C ILE A 84 9.29 -11.40 -13.98
N ASP A 85 10.38 -11.15 -14.73
CA ASP A 85 10.53 -11.59 -16.11
C ASP A 85 10.78 -13.11 -16.18
N LYS A 86 11.68 -13.64 -15.34
CA LYS A 86 12.00 -15.09 -15.35
C LYS A 86 10.86 -15.95 -14.84
N ARG A 87 10.13 -15.48 -13.82
CA ARG A 87 9.04 -16.27 -13.21
C ARG A 87 7.66 -15.91 -13.77
N MET A 88 7.60 -15.08 -14.82
CA MET A 88 6.36 -14.55 -15.42
C MET A 88 5.35 -14.11 -14.36
N SER A 89 5.83 -13.47 -13.29
CA SER A 89 5.02 -13.32 -12.08
C SER A 89 3.99 -12.21 -12.21
N GLY A 90 4.12 -11.33 -13.22
CA GLY A 90 3.35 -10.11 -13.31
C GLY A 90 3.49 -9.26 -12.05
N VAL A 91 2.41 -8.58 -11.67
CA VAL A 91 2.29 -7.89 -10.39
C VAL A 91 2.13 -8.90 -9.28
N ILE A 92 2.97 -8.79 -8.25
CA ILE A 92 2.95 -9.71 -7.10
C ILE A 92 2.09 -9.09 -5.98
N GLN A 93 1.09 -9.82 -5.49
CA GLN A 93 0.33 -9.45 -4.30
C GLN A 93 1.28 -9.21 -3.12
N GLY A 94 1.10 -8.08 -2.43
CA GLY A 94 2.05 -7.56 -1.44
C GLY A 94 3.05 -6.53 -1.98
N MET A 95 3.06 -6.27 -3.30
CA MET A 95 3.69 -5.07 -3.87
C MET A 95 2.82 -3.81 -3.70
N SER A 96 1.55 -3.95 -3.27
CA SER A 96 0.67 -2.80 -3.02
C SER A 96 1.36 -1.81 -2.08
N GLY A 97 1.50 -0.55 -2.50
CA GLY A 97 2.23 0.50 -1.78
C GLY A 97 3.73 0.58 -2.12
N SER A 98 4.24 -0.17 -3.09
CA SER A 98 5.64 -0.04 -3.50
C SER A 98 5.86 1.33 -4.14
N PRO A 99 6.71 2.20 -3.58
CA PRO A 99 6.89 3.54 -4.10
C PRO A 99 7.62 3.51 -5.43
N CYS A 100 7.18 4.35 -6.35
CA CYS A 100 7.69 4.48 -7.70
C CYS A 100 8.22 5.89 -7.93
N TYR A 101 9.39 5.99 -8.57
CA TYR A 101 10.13 7.23 -8.76
C TYR A 101 10.50 7.42 -10.23
N ILE A 102 10.40 8.66 -10.71
CA ILE A 102 10.93 9.11 -12.00
C ILE A 102 11.88 10.27 -11.72
N ASN A 103 13.11 10.19 -12.21
CA ASN A 103 14.15 11.22 -11.97
C ASN A 103 14.36 11.55 -10.47
N GLY A 104 14.25 10.54 -9.60
CA GLY A 104 14.39 10.70 -8.15
C GLY A 104 13.16 11.27 -7.43
N LYS A 105 12.13 11.70 -8.16
CA LYS A 105 10.87 12.20 -7.59
C LYS A 105 9.83 11.09 -7.47
N LEU A 106 9.16 11.01 -6.34
CA LEU A 106 8.08 10.07 -6.07
C LEU A 106 6.87 10.43 -6.94
N VAL A 107 6.42 9.49 -7.77
CA VAL A 107 5.26 9.67 -8.66
C VAL A 107 3.99 9.02 -8.13
N GLY A 108 4.13 7.96 -7.33
CA GLY A 108 3.01 7.17 -6.85
C GLY A 108 3.43 5.83 -6.29
N ALA A 109 2.47 4.94 -6.10
CA ALA A 109 2.70 3.59 -5.59
C ALA A 109 1.95 2.53 -6.39
N VAL A 110 2.54 1.33 -6.50
CA VAL A 110 1.88 0.16 -7.09
C VAL A 110 0.57 -0.11 -6.36
N ALA A 111 -0.54 -0.21 -7.08
CA ALA A 111 -1.86 -0.29 -6.47
C ALA A 111 -2.80 -1.30 -7.16
N TYR A 112 -2.86 -1.30 -8.48
CA TYR A 112 -3.76 -2.17 -9.22
C TYR A 112 -2.99 -3.04 -10.19
N GLY A 113 -3.47 -4.24 -10.41
CA GLY A 113 -2.88 -5.21 -11.31
C GLY A 113 -3.95 -6.21 -11.71
N ARG A 114 -3.88 -6.68 -12.95
CA ARG A 114 -4.83 -7.68 -13.45
C ARG A 114 -4.11 -9.01 -13.58
N GLY A 115 -4.73 -10.06 -13.05
CA GLY A 115 -4.33 -11.42 -13.40
C GLY A 115 -4.49 -11.66 -14.90
N TRP A 116 -3.78 -12.67 -15.43
CA TRP A 116 -3.89 -13.15 -16.82
C TRP A 116 -3.28 -12.28 -17.92
N ASN A 117 -2.70 -11.12 -17.60
CA ASN A 117 -1.96 -10.34 -18.59
C ASN A 117 -0.61 -11.01 -18.89
N LYS A 118 -0.31 -11.23 -20.18
CA LYS A 118 1.02 -11.69 -20.62
C LYS A 118 2.11 -10.65 -20.38
N GLU A 119 1.73 -9.38 -20.38
CA GLU A 119 2.61 -8.26 -20.06
C GLU A 119 2.55 -7.95 -18.57
N ASN A 120 3.71 -7.77 -17.92
CA ASN A 120 3.87 -7.35 -16.52
C ASN A 120 3.40 -5.90 -16.25
N THR A 121 2.12 -5.62 -16.52
CA THR A 121 1.52 -4.29 -16.42
C THR A 121 0.83 -4.09 -15.08
N CYS A 122 0.96 -2.89 -14.52
CA CYS A 122 0.25 -2.48 -13.30
C CYS A 122 -0.17 -1.02 -13.40
N MET A 123 -1.01 -0.58 -12.47
CA MET A 123 -1.35 0.81 -12.32
C MET A 123 -0.87 1.34 -10.98
N LEU A 124 -0.29 2.53 -11.02
CA LEU A 124 0.13 3.27 -9.84
C LEU A 124 -0.96 4.26 -9.45
N THR A 125 -1.24 4.35 -8.15
CA THR A 125 -1.97 5.48 -7.58
C THR A 125 -1.00 6.67 -7.47
N PRO A 126 -1.31 7.83 -8.08
CA PRO A 126 -0.49 9.02 -7.98
C PRO A 126 -0.23 9.43 -6.51
N ILE A 127 0.97 9.92 -6.22
CA ILE A 127 1.35 10.22 -4.83
C ILE A 127 0.50 11.31 -4.19
N TYR A 128 0.07 12.30 -4.96
CA TYR A 128 -0.83 13.36 -4.47
C TYR A 128 -2.17 12.79 -4.03
N ASP A 129 -2.70 11.81 -4.77
CA ASP A 129 -3.95 11.13 -4.40
C ASP A 129 -3.82 10.37 -3.08
N MET A 130 -2.63 9.83 -2.78
CA MET A 130 -2.37 9.16 -1.50
C MET A 130 -2.18 10.16 -0.36
N LEU A 131 -1.45 11.26 -0.59
CA LEU A 131 -1.10 12.24 0.44
C LEU A 131 -2.29 13.09 0.92
N GLU A 132 -3.29 13.29 0.06
CA GLU A 132 -4.56 13.95 0.41
C GLU A 132 -5.23 13.31 1.64
N THR A 133 -5.06 11.99 1.84
CA THR A 133 -5.58 11.29 3.03
C THR A 133 -4.95 11.74 4.34
N LEU A 134 -3.71 12.25 4.30
CA LEU A 134 -2.98 12.77 5.46
C LEU A 134 -3.14 14.27 5.62
N ASP A 135 -3.33 14.98 4.51
CA ASP A 135 -3.45 16.43 4.45
C ASP A 135 -4.32 16.82 3.23
N PRO A 136 -5.62 17.10 3.45
CA PRO A 136 -6.54 17.48 2.38
C PRO A 136 -6.14 18.75 1.63
N ALA A 137 -5.25 19.58 2.21
CA ALA A 137 -4.76 20.79 1.54
C ALA A 137 -3.73 20.49 0.43
N LEU A 138 -3.20 19.27 0.37
CA LEU A 138 -2.37 18.81 -0.75
C LEU A 138 -3.26 18.36 -1.92
N GLU A 139 -3.99 19.29 -2.50
CA GLU A 139 -4.67 19.05 -3.78
C GLU A 139 -3.59 18.94 -4.88
N GLY A 140 -3.58 17.81 -5.60
CA GLY A 140 -2.83 17.69 -6.85
C GLY A 140 -3.55 18.43 -8.00
N ASP A 141 -3.01 18.34 -9.22
CA ASP A 141 -3.62 18.91 -10.44
C ASP A 141 -4.90 18.16 -10.89
N ARG A 142 -5.92 18.04 -10.04
CA ARG A 142 -7.19 17.39 -10.38
C ARG A 142 -8.20 18.37 -10.99
N PRO A 143 -8.98 17.97 -12.01
CA PRO A 143 -10.23 18.63 -12.35
C PRO A 143 -11.27 18.41 -11.22
N SER A 144 -12.06 19.44 -10.91
CA SER A 144 -13.01 19.44 -9.78
C SER A 144 -14.04 18.30 -9.84
N SER A 145 -14.32 17.71 -8.68
CA SER A 145 -15.09 16.47 -8.47
C SER A 145 -16.61 16.63 -8.51
N SER A 146 -17.19 17.14 -9.60
CA SER A 146 -18.65 17.13 -9.78
C SER A 146 -19.06 16.15 -10.87
N SER A 147 -19.72 15.06 -10.44
CA SER A 147 -20.39 14.02 -11.25
C SER A 147 -19.48 13.09 -12.05
N ARG A 148 -19.15 11.90 -11.52
CA ARG A 148 -18.39 10.89 -12.29
C ARG A 148 -18.98 9.50 -12.15
N LYS A 149 -19.24 8.87 -13.30
CA LYS A 149 -19.52 7.45 -13.41
C LYS A 149 -18.23 6.69 -13.09
N VAL A 150 -18.27 5.89 -12.04
CA VAL A 150 -17.14 5.11 -11.53
C VAL A 150 -16.98 3.85 -12.38
N SER A 151 -15.82 3.67 -13.02
CA SER A 151 -15.33 2.35 -13.37
C SER A 151 -14.12 2.08 -12.49
N ASP A 152 -14.28 1.23 -11.47
CA ASP A 152 -13.18 0.88 -10.57
C ASP A 152 -12.36 -0.26 -11.18
N PRO A 153 -11.07 -0.05 -11.51
CA PRO A 153 -10.22 -1.09 -12.05
C PRO A 153 -10.00 -2.20 -11.03
N ALA A 154 -9.62 -3.39 -11.51
CA ALA A 154 -9.36 -4.53 -10.64
C ALA A 154 -8.24 -4.21 -9.64
N ARG A 155 -8.62 -3.98 -8.37
CA ARG A 155 -7.71 -3.78 -7.23
C ARG A 155 -6.77 -4.97 -7.09
N LEU A 156 -5.53 -4.71 -6.73
CA LEU A 156 -4.63 -5.78 -6.33
C LEU A 156 -5.12 -6.30 -4.97
N GLN A 157 -5.89 -7.39 -4.98
CA GLN A 157 -6.43 -7.95 -3.74
C GLN A 157 -5.30 -8.17 -2.73
N LEU A 158 -5.57 -7.80 -1.47
CA LEU A 158 -4.53 -7.82 -0.46
C LEU A 158 -4.29 -9.27 -0.02
N PRO A 159 -3.05 -9.79 -0.07
CA PRO A 159 -2.79 -11.11 0.47
C PRO A 159 -2.99 -11.06 1.98
N LEU A 160 -3.91 -11.88 2.47
CA LEU A 160 -4.20 -12.07 3.87
C LEU A 160 -3.53 -13.36 4.31
N SER A 161 -2.39 -13.24 5.00
CA SER A 161 -1.73 -14.39 5.62
C SER A 161 -2.61 -14.90 6.75
N VAL A 162 -3.21 -16.07 6.57
CA VAL A 162 -4.08 -16.72 7.56
C VAL A 162 -3.40 -17.94 8.17
N SER A 163 -3.33 -17.99 9.49
CA SER A 163 -2.85 -19.14 10.26
C SER A 163 -3.81 -19.48 11.40
N GLY A 164 -3.72 -20.70 11.94
CA GLY A 164 -4.64 -21.20 12.97
C GLY A 164 -5.94 -21.82 12.44
N LEU A 165 -6.19 -21.73 11.12
CA LEU A 165 -7.30 -22.41 10.44
C LEU A 165 -6.80 -23.63 9.65
N SER A 166 -7.64 -24.67 9.60
CA SER A 166 -7.42 -25.80 8.68
C SER A 166 -7.55 -25.36 7.21
N SER A 167 -6.94 -26.11 6.28
CA SER A 167 -7.09 -25.85 4.84
C SER A 167 -8.54 -25.89 4.38
N ALA A 168 -9.35 -26.81 4.93
CA ALA A 168 -10.77 -26.94 4.65
C ALA A 168 -11.58 -25.73 5.13
N THR A 169 -11.33 -25.27 6.36
CA THR A 169 -11.99 -24.07 6.91
C THR A 169 -11.60 -22.82 6.11
N ARG A 170 -10.33 -22.66 5.76
CA ARG A 170 -9.88 -21.53 4.92
C ARG A 170 -10.54 -21.54 3.55
N ALA A 171 -10.70 -22.70 2.92
CA ALA A 171 -11.39 -22.84 1.64
C ALA A 171 -12.88 -22.47 1.75
N MET A 172 -13.55 -22.88 2.85
CA MET A 172 -14.96 -22.55 3.09
C MET A 172 -15.22 -21.04 3.16
N PHE A 173 -14.30 -20.27 3.75
CA PHE A 173 -14.43 -18.81 3.87
C PHE A 173 -13.73 -18.02 2.76
N ALA A 174 -13.09 -18.69 1.78
CA ALA A 174 -12.29 -18.03 0.76
C ALA A 174 -13.10 -17.02 -0.05
N ASP A 175 -14.35 -17.34 -0.40
CA ASP A 175 -15.23 -16.43 -1.13
C ASP A 175 -15.64 -15.22 -0.30
N THR A 176 -15.84 -15.39 1.00
CA THR A 176 -16.13 -14.28 1.92
C THR A 176 -14.94 -13.31 1.97
N PHE A 177 -13.72 -13.82 2.15
CA PHE A 177 -12.51 -13.00 2.14
C PHE A 177 -12.31 -12.27 0.81
N LYS A 178 -12.52 -12.97 -0.32
CA LYS A 178 -12.43 -12.37 -1.66
C LYS A 178 -13.44 -11.24 -1.86
N LYS A 179 -14.69 -11.40 -1.40
CA LYS A 179 -15.72 -10.36 -1.44
C LYS A 179 -15.34 -9.13 -0.61
N SER A 180 -14.56 -9.33 0.45
CA SER A 180 -14.02 -8.26 1.29
C SER A 180 -12.67 -7.71 0.80
N GLY A 181 -12.20 -8.08 -0.41
CA GLY A 181 -10.95 -7.53 -0.98
C GLY A 181 -9.66 -8.27 -0.61
N PHE A 182 -9.75 -9.40 0.12
CA PHE A 182 -8.61 -10.19 0.57
C PHE A 182 -8.44 -11.50 -0.22
N VAL A 183 -7.18 -11.93 -0.41
CA VAL A 183 -6.86 -13.29 -0.85
C VAL A 183 -6.25 -14.06 0.30
N PRO A 184 -6.92 -15.07 0.87
CA PRO A 184 -6.38 -15.82 1.98
C PRO A 184 -5.25 -16.74 1.50
N VAL A 185 -4.02 -16.36 1.79
CA VAL A 185 -2.83 -17.19 1.59
C VAL A 185 -2.51 -17.92 2.90
N ALA A 186 -1.87 -19.09 2.80
CA ALA A 186 -1.41 -19.76 4.00
C ALA A 186 -0.36 -18.85 4.66
N GLY A 187 -0.56 -18.50 5.93
CA GLY A 187 0.47 -17.84 6.71
C GLY A 187 1.47 -18.87 7.24
N ALA A 188 2.73 -18.48 7.37
CA ALA A 188 3.59 -19.17 8.32
C ALA A 188 2.96 -18.93 9.70
N GLY A 189 2.49 -19.97 10.40
CA GLY A 189 1.77 -19.84 11.67
C GLY A 189 2.63 -19.28 12.80
N SER A 190 2.70 -19.97 13.94
CA SER A 190 3.51 -19.56 15.11
C SER A 190 5.03 -19.53 14.86
N ALA A 191 5.48 -19.64 13.61
CA ALA A 191 6.87 -19.50 13.23
C ALA A 191 7.30 -18.04 13.42
N ARG A 192 8.11 -17.79 14.44
CA ARG A 192 8.69 -16.47 14.70
C ARG A 192 9.58 -16.10 13.53
N ALA A 193 9.17 -15.11 12.73
CA ALA A 193 10.05 -14.49 11.76
C ALA A 193 11.32 -14.00 12.48
N PRO A 194 12.51 -14.04 11.82
CA PRO A 194 13.71 -13.45 12.38
C PRO A 194 13.42 -12.03 12.83
N GLU A 195 13.78 -11.73 14.08
CA GLU A 195 13.41 -10.47 14.71
C GLU A 195 14.01 -9.33 13.89
N ALA A 196 13.17 -8.54 13.22
CA ALA A 196 13.59 -7.34 12.52
C ALA A 196 13.91 -6.23 13.54
N LYS A 197 14.83 -6.48 14.48
CA LYS A 197 15.28 -5.51 15.48
C LYS A 197 15.89 -4.31 14.78
N GLY A 198 15.46 -3.11 15.17
CA GLY A 198 16.04 -1.84 14.69
C GLY A 198 15.66 -1.38 13.27
N ALA A 199 15.04 -2.21 12.43
CA ALA A 199 14.62 -1.78 11.09
C ALA A 199 13.47 -0.77 11.20
N THR A 200 13.73 0.48 10.80
CA THR A 200 12.77 1.56 10.64
C THR A 200 11.92 1.27 9.40
N LEU A 201 10.59 1.28 9.52
CA LEU A 201 9.71 1.23 8.35
C LEU A 201 10.05 2.40 7.41
N GLN A 202 10.63 2.12 6.27
CA GLN A 202 11.09 3.10 5.28
C GLN A 202 10.45 2.80 3.92
N PRO A 203 10.41 3.76 2.98
CA PRO A 203 9.88 3.53 1.63
C PRO A 203 10.44 2.24 1.00
N GLY A 204 9.56 1.37 0.52
CA GLY A 204 9.88 0.05 -0.04
C GLY A 204 9.88 -1.11 0.96
N ALA A 205 9.84 -0.85 2.27
CA ALA A 205 9.82 -1.91 3.29
C ALA A 205 8.46 -2.62 3.33
N ALA A 206 8.48 -3.94 3.59
CA ALA A 206 7.27 -4.72 3.76
C ALA A 206 6.60 -4.42 5.13
N VAL A 207 5.28 -4.27 5.11
CA VAL A 207 4.47 -3.89 6.28
C VAL A 207 3.19 -4.70 6.31
N GLY A 208 2.72 -5.05 7.51
CA GLY A 208 1.50 -5.79 7.74
C GLY A 208 0.45 -4.96 8.47
N ALA A 209 -0.80 -5.04 8.02
CA ALA A 209 -1.98 -4.60 8.75
C ALA A 209 -2.60 -5.79 9.48
N VAL A 210 -2.62 -5.76 10.81
CA VAL A 210 -3.07 -6.88 11.64
C VAL A 210 -4.58 -6.79 11.82
N ILE A 211 -5.32 -7.73 11.23
CA ILE A 211 -6.79 -7.79 11.32
C ILE A 211 -7.22 -8.69 12.48
N ILE A 212 -6.59 -9.85 12.64
CA ILE A 212 -6.87 -10.82 13.71
C ILE A 212 -5.55 -11.32 14.29
N THR A 213 -5.48 -11.48 15.61
CA THR A 213 -4.35 -12.11 16.32
C THR A 213 -4.85 -13.03 17.43
N GLY A 214 -4.11 -14.10 17.72
CA GLY A 214 -4.44 -15.08 18.77
C GLY A 214 -4.39 -16.50 18.24
N ASP A 215 -5.42 -17.30 18.55
CA ASP A 215 -5.57 -18.68 18.03
C ASP A 215 -5.67 -18.72 16.49
N ILE A 216 -6.18 -17.63 15.91
CA ILE A 216 -6.18 -17.36 14.48
C ILE A 216 -5.42 -16.06 14.27
N ASN A 217 -4.52 -16.02 13.28
CA ASN A 217 -3.88 -14.77 12.86
C ASN A 217 -4.25 -14.49 11.41
N ALA A 218 -4.59 -13.22 11.13
CA ALA A 218 -4.93 -12.73 9.79
C ALA A 218 -4.27 -11.36 9.60
N VAL A 219 -3.28 -11.29 8.70
CA VAL A 219 -2.48 -10.07 8.45
C VAL A 219 -2.45 -9.76 6.97
N GLY A 220 -2.84 -8.55 6.60
CA GLY A 220 -2.75 -8.04 5.23
C GLY A 220 -1.37 -7.48 4.95
N THR A 221 -0.65 -8.03 3.96
CA THR A 221 0.73 -7.62 3.67
C THR A 221 0.81 -6.65 2.49
N GLY A 222 1.54 -5.55 2.68
CA GLY A 222 1.82 -4.54 1.66
C GLY A 222 3.21 -3.94 1.79
N THR A 223 3.39 -2.75 1.22
CA THR A 223 4.65 -2.01 1.20
C THR A 223 4.44 -0.58 1.66
N VAL A 224 5.44 -0.02 2.34
CA VAL A 224 5.47 1.40 2.73
C VAL A 224 5.80 2.24 1.51
N THR A 225 4.92 3.17 1.15
CA THR A 225 5.12 4.13 0.05
C THR A 225 6.01 5.29 0.49
N TRP A 226 5.66 5.91 1.62
CA TRP A 226 6.25 7.18 2.03
C TRP A 226 6.24 7.29 3.56
N ARG A 227 7.21 8.01 4.12
CA ARG A 227 7.26 8.26 5.56
C ARG A 227 7.88 9.61 5.87
N LYS A 228 7.32 10.29 6.89
CA LYS A 228 7.95 11.43 7.56
C LYS A 228 7.68 11.39 9.06
N GLY A 229 8.74 11.28 9.84
CA GLY A 229 8.64 11.10 11.29
C GLY A 229 7.77 9.88 11.63
N ASN A 230 6.65 10.12 12.31
CA ASN A 230 5.70 9.09 12.74
C ASN A 230 4.49 8.93 11.80
N LYS A 231 4.39 9.71 10.73
CA LYS A 231 3.37 9.54 9.69
C LYS A 231 3.96 8.73 8.55
N LEU A 232 3.20 7.76 8.05
CA LEU A 232 3.56 7.00 6.86
C LEU A 232 2.34 6.72 5.99
N LEU A 233 2.60 6.49 4.71
CA LEU A 233 1.67 5.92 3.75
C LEU A 233 2.13 4.51 3.40
N ALA A 234 1.19 3.58 3.37
CA ALA A 234 1.39 2.21 2.95
C ALA A 234 0.13 1.74 2.22
N PHE A 235 0.28 0.68 1.41
CA PHE A 235 -0.75 0.19 0.50
C PHE A 235 -1.12 1.21 -0.59
N GLY A 236 -1.26 0.74 -1.83
CA GLY A 236 -1.47 1.63 -2.99
C GLY A 236 -2.94 1.96 -3.24
N HIS A 237 -3.86 1.24 -2.61
CA HIS A 237 -5.31 1.36 -2.77
C HIS A 237 -6.00 1.20 -1.41
N PRO A 238 -7.25 1.67 -1.26
CA PRO A 238 -8.06 1.38 -0.08
C PRO A 238 -8.15 -0.13 0.19
N MET A 239 -8.07 -0.51 1.47
CA MET A 239 -8.19 -1.91 1.90
C MET A 239 -9.66 -2.37 1.82
N ASP A 240 -10.51 -1.85 2.71
CA ASP A 240 -11.91 -2.32 2.85
C ASP A 240 -12.96 -1.23 2.59
N GLU A 241 -12.56 -0.03 2.17
CA GLU A 241 -13.46 1.14 1.96
C GLU A 241 -14.31 1.55 3.18
N ILE A 242 -14.01 1.02 4.36
CA ILE A 242 -14.73 1.30 5.61
C ILE A 242 -14.44 2.69 6.20
N GLY A 243 -13.86 3.59 5.42
CA GLY A 243 -13.43 4.92 5.85
C GLY A 243 -12.21 4.88 6.79
N PRO A 244 -11.92 6.00 7.49
CA PRO A 244 -10.80 6.10 8.42
C PRO A 244 -10.96 5.12 9.59
N THR A 245 -9.98 4.25 9.79
CA THR A 245 -9.95 3.26 10.87
C THR A 245 -8.57 3.17 11.53
N SER A 246 -8.53 2.70 12.77
CA SER A 246 -7.28 2.46 13.51
C SER A 246 -7.01 0.95 13.57
N ILE A 247 -6.03 0.49 12.81
CA ILE A 247 -5.63 -0.92 12.73
C ILE A 247 -4.18 -1.06 13.19
N PRO A 248 -3.84 -2.06 14.03
CA PRO A 248 -2.46 -2.31 14.42
C PRO A 248 -1.57 -2.64 13.21
N MET A 249 -0.34 -2.13 13.22
CA MET A 249 0.62 -2.31 12.14
C MET A 249 1.87 -3.01 12.64
N CYS A 250 2.40 -3.93 11.83
CA CYS A 250 3.62 -4.66 12.14
C CYS A 250 4.61 -4.63 10.96
N LYS A 251 5.87 -5.01 11.23
CA LYS A 251 6.84 -5.30 10.18
C LYS A 251 6.53 -6.67 9.58
N ALA A 252 6.63 -6.78 8.25
CA ALA A 252 6.47 -8.04 7.55
C ALA A 252 7.84 -8.60 7.12
N TYR A 253 7.99 -9.92 7.18
CA TYR A 253 9.14 -10.66 6.66
C TYR A 253 8.65 -11.47 5.47
N VAL A 254 9.28 -11.32 4.30
CA VAL A 254 8.89 -12.05 3.10
C VAL A 254 9.73 -13.31 2.99
N VAL A 255 9.13 -14.49 3.11
CA VAL A 255 9.86 -15.76 2.98
C VAL A 255 10.34 -15.97 1.55
N ASP A 256 9.44 -15.85 0.57
CA ASP A 256 9.71 -15.90 -0.88
C ASP A 256 8.49 -15.35 -1.65
N VAL A 257 8.62 -15.25 -2.97
CA VAL A 257 7.55 -14.98 -3.92
C VAL A 257 7.18 -16.25 -4.66
N TYR A 258 5.89 -16.61 -4.62
CA TYR A 258 5.34 -17.71 -5.38
C TYR A 258 4.62 -17.20 -6.62
N SER A 259 5.03 -17.70 -7.80
CA SER A 259 4.34 -17.42 -9.05
C SER A 259 3.07 -18.25 -9.14
N GLY A 260 1.94 -17.58 -9.37
CA GLY A 260 0.66 -18.23 -9.65
C GLY A 260 0.28 -18.05 -11.11
N TYR A 261 -0.54 -18.96 -11.64
CA TYR A 261 -1.09 -18.86 -13.00
C TYR A 261 -2.00 -17.65 -13.18
N GLU A 262 -2.79 -17.34 -12.15
CA GLU A 262 -3.68 -16.18 -12.14
C GLU A 262 -2.97 -14.96 -11.55
N ILE A 263 -2.40 -15.11 -10.35
CA ILE A 263 -1.70 -14.03 -9.66
C ILE A 263 -0.59 -14.57 -8.76
N SER A 264 0.56 -13.88 -8.76
CA SER A 264 1.68 -14.19 -7.88
C SER A 264 1.52 -13.49 -6.53
N HIS A 265 2.08 -14.06 -5.46
CA HIS A 265 1.98 -13.47 -4.12
C HIS A 265 3.26 -13.67 -3.30
N LYS A 266 3.46 -12.77 -2.34
CA LYS A 266 4.47 -12.91 -1.28
C LYS A 266 3.96 -13.89 -0.22
N TYR A 267 4.82 -14.80 0.22
CA TYR A 267 4.56 -15.60 1.41
C TYR A 267 5.20 -14.90 2.61
N SER A 268 4.38 -14.41 3.55
CA SER A 268 4.82 -13.55 4.66
C SER A 268 4.20 -13.93 5.99
#